data_AF-A0A378QRM5-F1
#
_entry.id   AF-A0A378QRM5-F1
#
_cell.length_a   1.000
_cell.length_b   1.000
_cell.length_c   1.000
_cell.angle_alpha   90.00
_cell.angle_beta   90.00
_cell.angle_gamma   90.00
#
_symmetry.space_group_name_H-M   'P 1'
#
loop_
_entity.id
_entity.type
_entity.pdbx_description
1 polymer ?
#
loop_
_entity_poly.entity_id
_entity_poly.type
_entity_poly.pdbx_seq_one_letter_code
_entity_poly.pdbx_strand_id
1 'polypeptide(L)' 'MTYYTNDKGDIAKVIDYDRKSDTVTVVINDKAAVMAWDEFISEFKKIGVER' A
#
# COMPACT_ATOMS: atom_id res chain seq x y z
N MET A 1 -0.99 -7.89 -8.69
CA MET A 1 -1.06 -6.48 -8.24
C MET A 1 -1.93 -6.46 -7.01
N THR A 2 -1.44 -5.90 -5.90
CA THR A 2 -2.10 -6.01 -4.59
C THR A 2 -2.69 -4.66 -4.20
N TYR A 3 -3.96 -4.67 -3.81
CA TYR A 3 -4.70 -3.49 -3.38
C TYR A 3 -4.92 -3.55 -1.88
N TYR A 4 -4.89 -2.39 -1.25
CA TYR A 4 -5.14 -2.20 0.17
C TYR A 4 -6.14 -1.06 0.37
N THR A 5 -6.85 -1.08 1.48
CA THR A 5 -7.78 -0.01 1.87
C THR A 5 -7.60 0.34 3.34
N ASN A 6 -7.88 1.58 3.70
CA ASN A 6 -7.88 2.04 5.08
C ASN A 6 -9.30 2.38 5.54
N ASP A 7 -9.48 2.60 6.85
CA ASP A 7 -10.79 2.93 7.43
C ASP A 7 -11.29 4.33 7.01
N LYS A 8 -10.47 5.13 6.30
CA LYS A 8 -10.83 6.42 5.70
C LYS A 8 -11.47 6.29 4.30
N GLY A 9 -11.48 5.07 3.74
CA GLY A 9 -11.97 4.80 2.38
C GLY A 9 -10.94 5.06 1.28
N ASP A 10 -9.68 5.32 1.62
CA ASP A 10 -8.60 5.40 0.63
C ASP A 10 -8.29 4.00 0.07
N ILE A 11 -7.92 3.94 -1.20
CA ILE A 11 -7.44 2.73 -1.86
C ILE A 11 -5.99 2.95 -2.27
N ALA A 12 -5.12 2.11 -1.71
CA ALA A 12 -3.71 2.07 -2.06
C ALA A 12 -3.42 0.90 -3.00
N LYS A 13 -2.68 1.19 -4.07
CA LYS A 13 -2.16 0.20 -5.01
C LYS A 13 -0.66 0.08 -4.80
N VAL A 14 -0.19 -1.09 -4.37
CA VAL A 14 1.27 -1.35 -4.26
C VAL A 14 1.85 -1.55 -5.66
N ILE A 15 2.86 -0.74 -5.98
CA ILE A 15 3.60 -0.79 -7.24
C ILE A 15 4.87 -1.61 -7.08
N ASP A 16 5.61 -1.34 -6.01
CA ASP A 16 6.89 -2.01 -5.72
C ASP A 16 7.16 -2.05 -4.21
N TYR A 17 8.01 -2.98 -3.80
CA TYR A 17 8.46 -3.13 -2.41
C TYR A 17 9.97 -3.41 -2.39
N ASP A 18 10.74 -2.44 -1.88
CA ASP A 18 12.17 -2.55 -1.69
C ASP A 18 12.47 -3.20 -0.33
N ARG A 19 12.85 -4.48 -0.38
CA ARG A 19 13.23 -5.27 0.79
C ARG A 19 14.52 -4.82 1.47
N LYS A 20 15.41 -4.11 0.78
CA LYS A 20 16.68 -3.64 1.38
C LYS A 20 16.44 -2.46 2.31
N SER A 21 15.56 -1.56 1.89
CA SER A 21 15.21 -0.34 2.62
C SER A 21 13.93 -0.49 3.46
N ASP A 22 13.23 -1.62 3.31
CA ASP A 22 11.91 -1.90 3.89
C ASP A 22 10.86 -0.82 3.57
N THR A 23 10.89 -0.33 2.33
CA THR A 23 9.98 0.71 1.85
C THR A 23 9.09 0.19 0.73
N VAL A 24 7.88 0.74 0.67
CA VAL A 24 6.88 0.40 -0.34
C VAL A 24 6.53 1.62 -1.16
N THR A 25 6.47 1.43 -2.48
CA THR A 25 5.95 2.42 -3.40
C THR A 25 4.48 2.12 -3.67
N VAL A 26 3.62 3.06 -3.32
CA VAL A 26 2.16 2.93 -3.44
C VAL A 26 1.57 4.08 -4.24
N VAL A 27 0.44 3.83 -4.89
CA VAL A 27 -0.40 4.87 -5.48
C VAL A 27 -1.68 4.96 -4.68
N ILE A 28 -1.94 6.13 -4.08
CA ILE A 28 -3.13 6.44 -3.28
C ILE A 28 -3.83 7.61 -3.97
N ASN A 29 -5.10 7.45 -4.36
CA ASN A 29 -5.86 8.51 -5.04
C ASN A 29 -5.09 9.16 -6.21
N ASP A 30 -4.51 8.33 -7.08
CA ASP A 30 -3.67 8.71 -8.23
C ASP A 30 -2.35 9.44 -7.92
N LYS A 31 -1.94 9.51 -6.65
CA LYS A 31 -0.66 10.05 -6.22
C LYS A 31 0.29 8.94 -5.79
N ALA A 32 1.48 8.92 -6.39
CA ALA A 32 2.55 8.03 -5.97
C ALA A 32 3.20 8.53 -4.68
N ALA A 33 3.43 7.63 -3.73
CA ALA A 33 4.13 7.88 -2.48
C ALA A 33 5.08 6.71 -2.16
N VAL A 34 6.17 7.01 -1.46
CA VAL A 34 7.09 6.01 -0.90
C VAL A 34 7.06 6.17 0.60
N MET A 35 6.83 5.07 1.32
CA MET A 35 6.75 5.06 2.79
C MET A 35 7.28 3.73 3.35
N ALA A 36 7.49 3.67 4.66
CA ALA A 36 7.91 2.44 5.32
C ALA A 36 6.81 1.38 5.20
N TRP A 37 7.22 0.11 5.02
CA TRP A 37 6.26 -0.98 4.91
C TRP A 37 5.41 -1.15 6.17
N ASP A 38 6.02 -1.05 7.35
CA ASP A 38 5.32 -1.16 8.63
C ASP A 38 4.28 -0.04 8.84
N GLU A 39 4.61 1.19 8.45
CA GLU A 39 3.67 2.32 8.47
C GLU A 39 2.50 2.07 7.52
N PHE A 40 2.81 1.59 6.31
CA PHE A 40 1.82 1.28 5.31
C PHE A 40 0.83 0.20 5.78
N ILE A 41 1.30 -0.95 6.28
CA ILE A 41 0.41 -2.04 6.72
C ILE A 41 -0.33 -1.73 8.02
N SER A 42 0.15 -0.77 8.80
CA SER A 42 -0.55 -0.25 9.99
C SER A 42 -1.80 0.54 9.58
N GLU A 43 -1.70 1.35 8.53
CA GLU A 43 -2.83 2.16 8.04
C GLU A 43 -3.71 1.40 7.04
N PHE A 44 -3.12 0.58 6.19
CA PHE A 44 -3.77 -0.04 5.05
C PHE A 44 -3.91 -1.55 5.25
N LYS A 45 -5.15 -2.03 5.27
CA LYS A 45 -5.48 -3.46 5.32
C LYS A 45 -5.56 -4.01 3.90
N LYS A 46 -4.92 -5.15 3.68
CA LYS A 46 -4.95 -5.84 2.39
C LYS A 46 -6.38 -6.18 2.04
N ILE A 47 -6.83 -5.75 0.85
CA ILE A 47 -8.10 -6.21 0.32
C ILE A 47 -7.85 -7.64 -0.17
N GLY A 48 -8.52 -8.60 0.45
CA GLY A 48 -8.57 -9.98 -0.02
C GLY A 48 -9.33 -10.04 -1.34
N VAL A 49 -8.70 -9.63 -2.44
CA VAL A 49 -9.20 -9.95 -3.78
C VAL A 49 -8.72 -11.36 -4.09
N GLU A 50 -9.41 -12.35 -3.52
CA GLU A 50 -9.40 -13.70 -4.10
C GLU A 50 -10.01 -13.58 -5.50
N ARG A 51 -9.27 -14.08 -6.49
CA ARG A 51 -9.60 -14.02 -7.90
C ARG A 51 -10.42 -15.24 -8.29
#